data_AF-A0A7C1F050-F1
#
_entry.id   AF-A0A7C1F050-F1
#
_cell.length_a   1.000
_cell.length_b   1.000
_cell.length_c   1.000
_cell.angle_alpha   90.00
_cell.angle_beta   90.00
_cell.angle_gamma   90.00
#
_symmetry.space_group_name_H-M   'P 1'
#
loop_
_entity.id
_entity.type
_entity.pdbx_description
1 polymer ?
#
loop_
_entity_poly.entity_id
_entity_poly.type
_entity_poly.pdbx_seq_one_letter_code
_entity_poly.pdbx_strand_id
1 'polypeptide(L)'
;MPTAVSPSTSTRPALNKIAIGTLIAAGLAAVLNNAYGALFTAFTGNSHALVGPVSITLASFIPMVLAGVAYFTLTRFAGQRANLIFVIGSLALTALSFGGALSGQLPDGSAPPAFFAALTLPMHIIAGGLAAFALPYFIQR
;
A
#
# COMPACT_ATOMS: atom_id res chain seq x y z
N MET A 1 38.48 10.70 30.88
CA MET A 1 37.05 10.97 31.18
C MET A 1 36.23 10.59 29.96
N PRO A 2 35.35 9.58 30.03
CA PRO A 2 34.46 9.26 28.92
C PRO A 2 33.36 10.32 28.82
N THR A 3 33.27 10.98 27.67
CA THR A 3 32.21 11.93 27.32
C THR A 3 30.89 11.18 27.18
N ALA A 4 29.91 11.53 28.01
CA ALA A 4 28.56 10.97 27.93
C ALA A 4 27.95 11.33 26.56
N VAL A 5 27.68 10.31 25.74
CA VAL A 5 26.93 10.48 24.49
C VAL A 5 25.48 10.72 24.88
N SER A 6 25.00 11.95 24.68
CA SER A 6 23.60 12.30 24.91
C SER A 6 22.71 11.43 24.00
N PRO A 7 21.67 10.77 24.55
CA PRO A 7 20.78 9.93 23.75
C PRO A 7 20.08 10.80 22.69
N SER A 8 20.20 10.42 21.42
CA SER A 8 19.48 11.09 20.35
C SER A 8 17.98 10.95 20.60
N THR A 9 17.31 12.07 20.83
CA THR A 9 15.86 12.14 20.98
C THR A 9 15.23 11.84 19.61
N SER A 10 14.93 10.56 19.38
CA SER A 10 14.10 10.10 18.27
C SER A 10 12.77 10.84 18.32
N THR A 11 12.66 11.90 17.54
CA THR A 11 11.49 12.78 17.56
C THR A 11 10.39 12.07 16.78
N ARG A 12 9.36 11.64 17.50
CA ARG A 12 8.21 10.93 16.92
C ARG A 12 7.59 11.78 15.81
N PRO A 13 7.14 11.19 14.69
CA PRO A 13 6.52 11.95 13.61
C PRO A 13 5.28 12.71 14.11
N ALA A 14 5.15 13.96 13.70
CA ALA A 14 3.99 14.78 14.01
C ALA A 14 2.74 14.26 13.27
N LEU A 15 1.57 14.38 13.89
CA LEU A 15 0.33 13.80 13.36
C LEU A 15 -0.06 14.38 11.99
N ASN A 16 0.22 15.65 11.74
CA ASN A 16 0.03 16.29 10.44
C ASN A 16 0.91 15.68 9.34
N LYS A 17 2.19 15.38 9.63
CA LYS A 17 3.08 14.72 8.68
C LYS A 17 2.58 13.33 8.30
N ILE A 18 2.10 12.58 9.30
CA ILE A 18 1.51 11.26 9.08
C ILE A 18 0.27 11.35 8.20
N ALA A 19 -0.65 12.26 8.51
CA ALA A 19 -1.87 12.45 7.75
C ALA A 19 -1.56 12.84 6.29
N ILE A 20 -0.72 13.85 6.09
CA ILE A 20 -0.34 14.33 4.75
C ILE A 20 0.40 13.23 3.97
N GLY A 21 1.40 12.59 4.57
CA GLY A 21 2.16 11.52 3.93
C GLY A 21 1.30 10.32 3.55
N THR A 22 0.34 9.96 4.39
CA THR A 22 -0.64 8.89 4.11
C THR A 22 -1.54 9.27 2.94
N LEU A 23 -2.08 10.49 2.92
CA LEU A 23 -2.94 10.95 1.82
C LEU A 23 -2.19 11.03 0.49
N ILE A 24 -0.94 11.49 0.50
CA ILE A 24 -0.08 11.50 -0.69
C ILE A 24 0.16 10.07 -1.19
N ALA A 25 0.54 9.14 -0.32
CA ALA A 25 0.76 7.74 -0.69
C ALA A 25 -0.52 7.09 -1.23
N ALA A 26 -1.67 7.34 -0.60
CA ALA A 26 -2.97 6.81 -1.02
C ALA A 26 -3.40 7.37 -2.39
N GLY A 27 -3.21 8.68 -2.59
CA GLY A 27 -3.46 9.33 -3.88
C GLY A 27 -2.55 8.77 -4.99
N LEU A 28 -1.25 8.62 -4.72
CA LEU A 28 -0.30 8.03 -5.66
C LEU A 28 -0.67 6.60 -6.03
N ALA A 29 -1.05 5.76 -5.04
CA ALA A 29 -1.48 4.40 -5.29
C ALA A 29 -2.72 4.35 -6.19
N ALA A 30 -3.73 5.17 -5.90
CA ALA A 30 -4.93 5.26 -6.71
C ALA A 30 -4.62 5.74 -8.15
N VAL A 31 -3.80 6.78 -8.31
CA VAL A 31 -3.44 7.31 -9.65
C VAL A 31 -2.66 6.27 -10.45
N LEU A 32 -1.63 5.65 -9.87
CA LEU A 32 -0.80 4.67 -10.59
C LEU A 32 -1.59 3.41 -10.94
N ASN A 33 -2.45 2.92 -10.05
CA ASN A 33 -3.28 1.76 -10.34
C ASN A 33 -4.36 2.05 -11.39
N ASN A 34 -4.95 3.25 -11.38
CA ASN A 34 -5.88 3.65 -12.45
C ASN A 34 -5.15 3.82 -13.79
N ALA A 35 -3.94 4.38 -13.79
CA ALA A 35 -3.12 4.49 -15.00
C ALA A 35 -2.78 3.12 -15.55
N TYR A 36 -2.40 2.17 -14.69
CA TYR A 36 -2.18 0.79 -15.08
C TYR A 36 -3.45 0.13 -15.65
N GLY A 37 -4.59 0.28 -14.98
CA GLY A 37 -5.88 -0.24 -15.47
C GLY A 37 -6.27 0.32 -16.84
N ALA A 38 -6.09 1.64 -17.04
CA ALA A 38 -6.36 2.30 -18.32
C ALA A 38 -5.44 1.77 -19.43
N LEU A 39 -4.13 1.61 -19.15
CA LEU A 39 -3.18 1.03 -20.09
C LEU A 39 -3.56 -0.43 -20.42
N PHE A 40 -3.91 -1.22 -19.41
CA PHE A 40 -4.30 -2.61 -19.58
C PHE A 40 -5.52 -2.76 -20.50
N THR A 41 -6.58 -1.97 -20.25
CA THR A 41 -7.77 -1.95 -21.10
C THR A 41 -7.44 -1.47 -22.52
N ALA A 42 -6.57 -0.46 -22.68
CA ALA A 42 -6.15 0.02 -23.99
C ALA A 42 -5.40 -1.03 -24.82
N PHE A 43 -4.57 -1.87 -24.18
CA PHE A 43 -3.81 -2.92 -24.89
C PHE A 43 -4.59 -4.20 -25.12
N THR A 44 -5.51 -4.57 -24.21
CA THR A 44 -6.17 -5.88 -24.27
C THR A 44 -7.61 -5.82 -24.77
N GLY A 45 -8.23 -4.63 -24.82
CA GLY A 45 -9.65 -4.45 -25.10
C GLY A 45 -10.58 -4.96 -24.00
N ASN A 46 -10.05 -5.47 -22.89
CA ASN A 46 -10.85 -5.99 -21.79
C ASN A 46 -11.14 -4.89 -20.77
N SER A 47 -12.43 -4.59 -20.60
CA SER A 47 -12.95 -3.75 -19.51
C SER A 47 -13.86 -4.59 -18.61
N HIS A 48 -13.57 -4.67 -17.32
CA HIS A 48 -14.36 -5.44 -16.36
C HIS A 48 -15.11 -4.52 -15.41
N ALA A 49 -16.42 -4.71 -15.27
CA ALA A 49 -17.25 -3.89 -14.37
C ALA A 49 -16.79 -3.96 -12.89
N LEU A 50 -16.26 -5.12 -12.46
CA LEU A 50 -15.72 -5.31 -11.11
C LEU A 50 -14.40 -4.54 -10.89
N VAL A 51 -13.60 -4.33 -11.93
CA VAL A 51 -12.29 -3.66 -11.87
C VAL A 51 -12.33 -2.38 -12.71
N GLY A 52 -13.31 -1.52 -12.39
CA GLY A 52 -13.45 -0.19 -12.99
C GLY A 52 -12.66 0.89 -12.22
N PRO A 53 -12.58 2.12 -12.76
CA PRO A 53 -11.77 3.19 -12.16
C PRO A 53 -12.14 3.50 -10.70
N VAL A 54 -13.43 3.48 -10.37
CA VAL A 54 -13.92 3.72 -9.01
C VAL A 54 -13.48 2.60 -8.07
N SER A 55 -13.63 1.33 -8.48
CA SER A 55 -13.22 0.20 -7.62
C SER A 55 -11.71 0.15 -7.44
N ILE A 56 -10.93 0.40 -8.50
CA ILE A 56 -9.47 0.51 -8.43
C ILE A 56 -9.06 1.61 -7.45
N THR A 57 -9.71 2.78 -7.52
CA THR A 57 -9.45 3.91 -6.61
C THR A 57 -9.69 3.52 -5.17
N LEU A 58 -10.87 2.97 -4.85
CA LEU A 58 -11.22 2.57 -3.49
C LEU A 58 -10.30 1.45 -2.97
N ALA A 59 -10.03 0.44 -3.80
CA ALA A 59 -9.16 -0.69 -3.47
C ALA A 59 -7.69 -0.31 -3.31
N SER A 60 -7.26 0.83 -3.86
CA SER A 60 -5.90 1.36 -3.67
C SER A 60 -5.82 2.32 -2.49
N PHE A 61 -6.84 3.16 -2.32
CA PHE A 61 -6.84 4.24 -1.34
C PHE A 61 -7.10 3.73 0.08
N ILE A 62 -8.13 2.91 0.27
CA ILE A 62 -8.55 2.45 1.61
C ILE A 62 -7.43 1.65 2.30
N PRO A 63 -6.82 0.62 1.66
CA PRO A 63 -5.75 -0.13 2.30
C PRO A 63 -4.53 0.74 2.62
N MET A 64 -4.24 1.73 1.78
CA MET A 64 -3.12 2.65 2.02
C MET A 64 -3.38 3.58 3.22
N VAL A 65 -4.61 4.07 3.39
CA VAL A 65 -4.99 4.83 4.59
C VAL A 65 -4.85 3.96 5.84
N LEU A 66 -5.32 2.71 5.80
CA LEU A 66 -5.15 1.76 6.90
C LEU A 66 -3.67 1.48 7.18
N ALA A 67 -2.84 1.38 6.14
CA ALA A 67 -1.40 1.24 6.28
C ALA A 67 -0.77 2.45 6.98
N GLY A 68 -1.22 3.67 6.68
CA GLY A 68 -0.81 4.88 7.40
C GLY A 68 -1.17 4.86 8.88
N VAL A 69 -2.38 4.42 9.23
CA VAL A 69 -2.83 4.24 10.62
C VAL A 69 -2.02 3.15 11.33
N ALA A 70 -1.75 2.04 10.65
CA ALA A 70 -0.91 0.97 11.18
C ALA A 70 0.52 1.46 11.43
N TYR A 71 1.10 2.20 10.48
CA TYR A 71 2.42 2.79 10.62
C TYR A 71 2.49 3.77 11.79
N PHE A 72 1.50 4.66 11.92
CA PHE A 72 1.38 5.57 13.05
C PHE A 72 1.42 4.81 14.37
N THR A 73 0.58 3.79 14.50
CA THR A 73 0.49 2.93 15.69
C THR A 73 1.85 2.30 15.99
N LEU A 74 2.50 1.70 14.99
CA LEU A 74 3.84 1.12 15.09
C LEU A 74 4.89 2.10 15.59
N THR A 75 4.90 3.35 15.08
CA THR A 75 5.86 4.37 15.55
C THR A 75 5.66 4.75 17.02
N ARG A 76 4.49 4.52 17.60
CA ARG A 76 4.21 4.77 19.02
C ARG A 76 4.65 3.62 19.93
N PHE A 77 4.54 2.37 19.49
CA PHE A 77 4.81 1.19 20.32
C PHE A 77 6.17 0.54 20.06
N ALA A 78 6.67 0.54 18.83
CA ALA A 78 7.89 -0.18 18.43
C ALA A 78 9.14 0.71 18.33
N GLY A 79 9.00 2.01 18.56
CA GLY A 79 10.11 2.98 18.57
C GLY A 79 10.96 2.91 17.29
N GLN A 80 12.28 2.72 17.46
CA GLN A 80 13.24 2.70 16.35
C GLN A 80 13.03 1.53 15.36
N ARG A 81 12.37 0.44 15.78
CA ARG A 81 12.13 -0.74 14.94
C ARG A 81 10.86 -0.62 14.10
N ALA A 82 10.04 0.40 14.32
CA ALA A 82 8.74 0.58 13.65
C ALA A 82 8.86 0.52 12.12
N ASN A 83 9.89 1.15 11.55
CA ASN A 83 10.10 1.17 10.11
C ASN A 83 10.35 -0.22 9.52
N LEU A 84 11.29 -0.95 10.12
CA LEU A 84 11.66 -2.28 9.65
C LEU A 84 10.49 -3.26 9.77
N ILE A 85 9.79 -3.23 10.91
CA ILE A 85 8.61 -4.09 11.13
C ILE A 85 7.51 -3.77 10.12
N PHE A 86 7.27 -2.49 9.85
CA PHE A 86 6.26 -2.08 8.90
C PHE A 86 6.59 -2.50 7.48
N VAL A 87 7.82 -2.27 7.01
CA VAL A 87 8.27 -2.68 5.66
C VAL A 87 8.07 -4.18 5.48
N ILE A 88 8.55 -5.00 6.43
CA ILE A 88 8.40 -6.46 6.36
C ILE A 88 6.92 -6.86 6.37
N GLY A 89 6.12 -6.24 7.25
CA GLY A 89 4.67 -6.48 7.33
C GLY A 89 3.94 -6.12 6.04
N SER A 90 4.26 -4.97 5.42
CA SER A 90 3.68 -4.54 4.15
C SER A 90 4.04 -5.50 3.02
N LEU A 91 5.29 -5.94 2.93
CA LEU A 91 5.72 -6.92 1.93
C LEU A 91 5.03 -8.27 2.13
N ALA A 92 4.92 -8.74 3.38
CA ALA A 92 4.21 -9.99 3.71
C ALA A 92 2.72 -9.91 3.38
N LEU A 93 2.05 -8.81 3.72
CA LEU A 93 0.64 -8.57 3.36
C LEU A 93 0.44 -8.48 1.85
N THR A 94 1.39 -7.88 1.14
CA THR A 94 1.38 -7.84 -0.33
C THR A 94 1.47 -9.25 -0.92
N ALA A 95 2.42 -10.06 -0.45
CA ALA A 95 2.55 -11.44 -0.88
C ALA A 95 1.28 -12.27 -0.56
N LEU A 96 0.70 -12.08 0.63
CA LEU A 96 -0.56 -12.73 1.00
C LEU A 96 -1.72 -12.30 0.10
N SER A 97 -1.75 -11.04 -0.31
CA SER A 97 -2.81 -10.51 -1.18
C SER A 97 -2.82 -11.14 -2.58
N PHE A 98 -1.69 -11.70 -3.04
CA PHE A 98 -1.65 -12.46 -4.29
C PHE A 98 -2.51 -13.71 -4.24
N GLY A 99 -2.78 -14.27 -3.05
CA GLY A 99 -3.69 -15.41 -2.91
C GLY A 99 -5.09 -15.12 -3.44
N GLY A 100 -5.60 -13.90 -3.28
CA GLY A 100 -6.88 -13.47 -3.84
C GLY A 100 -6.80 -13.15 -5.34
N ALA A 101 -5.68 -12.62 -5.82
CA ALA A 101 -5.48 -12.34 -7.24
C ALA A 101 -5.32 -13.62 -8.08
N LEU A 102 -4.76 -14.67 -7.48
CA LEU A 102 -4.48 -15.96 -8.09
C LEU A 102 -5.54 -17.03 -7.75
N SER A 103 -6.60 -16.69 -7.01
CA SER A 103 -7.65 -17.64 -6.69
C SER A 103 -8.44 -18.01 -7.95
N GLY A 104 -8.79 -19.29 -8.07
CA GLY A 104 -9.65 -19.76 -9.16
C GLY A 104 -11.12 -19.36 -9.00
N GLN A 105 -11.48 -18.72 -7.89
CA GLN A 105 -12.84 -18.30 -7.55
C GLN A 105 -12.80 -16.95 -6.84
N LEU A 106 -13.80 -16.12 -7.11
CA LEU A 106 -14.10 -14.91 -6.37
C LEU A 106 -14.70 -15.26 -4.99
N PRO A 107 -14.79 -14.30 -4.04
CA PRO A 107 -15.33 -14.57 -2.71
C PRO A 107 -16.78 -15.07 -2.68
N ASP A 108 -17.54 -14.83 -3.74
CA ASP A 108 -18.92 -15.30 -3.92
C ASP A 108 -19.01 -16.70 -4.58
N GLY A 109 -17.85 -17.33 -4.86
CA GLY A 109 -17.75 -18.63 -5.51
C GLY A 109 -17.81 -18.59 -7.05
N SER A 110 -18.01 -17.41 -7.65
CA SER A 110 -18.03 -17.27 -9.11
C SER A 110 -16.61 -17.32 -9.70
N ALA A 111 -16.49 -17.68 -10.99
CA ALA A 111 -15.20 -17.69 -11.66
C ALA A 111 -14.70 -16.24 -11.89
N PRO A 112 -13.40 -15.96 -11.68
CA PRO A 112 -12.84 -14.65 -11.97
C PRO A 112 -12.94 -14.36 -13.47
N PRO A 113 -13.13 -13.08 -13.87
CA PRO A 113 -13.10 -12.69 -15.27
C PRO A 113 -11.79 -13.09 -15.96
N ALA A 114 -11.84 -13.26 -17.28
CA ALA A 114 -10.63 -13.45 -18.07
C ALA A 114 -9.62 -12.32 -17.79
N PHE A 115 -8.33 -12.67 -17.70
CA PHE A 115 -7.23 -11.74 -17.40
C PHE A 115 -7.29 -11.02 -16.04
N PHE A 116 -8.18 -11.42 -15.12
CA PHE A 116 -8.28 -10.81 -13.79
C PHE A 116 -6.93 -10.76 -13.06
N ALA A 117 -6.20 -11.87 -12.99
CA ALA A 117 -4.90 -11.92 -12.34
C ALA A 117 -3.85 -11.01 -13.00
N ALA A 118 -3.87 -10.91 -14.33
CA ALA A 118 -2.95 -10.04 -15.07
C ALA A 118 -3.22 -8.56 -14.78
N LEU A 119 -4.48 -8.19 -14.56
CA LEU A 119 -4.88 -6.84 -14.18
C LEU A 119 -4.60 -6.53 -12.69
N THR A 120 -4.87 -7.47 -11.78
CA THR A 120 -4.82 -7.19 -10.34
C THR A 120 -3.44 -7.39 -9.73
N LEU A 121 -2.64 -8.37 -10.17
CA LEU A 121 -1.31 -8.62 -9.59
C LEU A 121 -0.40 -7.38 -9.64
N PRO A 122 -0.26 -6.67 -10.77
CA PRO A 122 0.56 -5.46 -10.80
C PRO A 122 0.01 -4.35 -9.90
N MET A 123 -1.31 -4.26 -9.73
CA MET A 123 -1.91 -3.30 -8.80
C MET A 123 -1.54 -3.59 -7.35
N HIS A 124 -1.48 -4.86 -6.96
CA HIS A 124 -1.00 -5.27 -5.63
C HIS A 124 0.47 -4.92 -5.44
N ILE A 125 1.32 -5.11 -6.46
CA ILE A 125 2.74 -4.75 -6.41
C ILE A 125 2.92 -3.23 -6.25
N ILE A 126 2.18 -2.43 -7.03
CA ILE A 126 2.23 -0.97 -6.95
C ILE A 126 1.80 -0.50 -5.55
N ALA A 127 0.63 -0.93 -5.08
CA ALA A 127 0.12 -0.55 -3.76
C ALA A 127 1.02 -1.04 -2.62
N GLY A 128 1.47 -2.30 -2.69
CA GLY A 128 2.36 -2.90 -1.71
C GLY A 128 3.73 -2.24 -1.63
N GLY A 129 4.32 -1.92 -2.79
CA GLY A 129 5.59 -1.20 -2.87
C GLY A 129 5.49 0.22 -2.35
N LEU A 130 4.42 0.95 -2.69
CA LEU A 130 4.18 2.29 -2.14
C LEU A 130 3.96 2.24 -0.62
N ALA A 131 3.22 1.26 -0.11
CA ALA A 131 3.04 1.07 1.32
C ALA A 131 4.39 0.78 2.00
N ALA A 132 5.19 -0.14 1.46
CA ALA A 132 6.47 -0.52 2.07
C ALA A 132 7.50 0.62 2.04
N PHE A 133 7.59 1.39 0.95
CA PHE A 133 8.72 2.31 0.76
C PHE A 133 8.32 3.78 0.72
N ALA A 134 7.25 4.15 0.03
CA ALA A 134 6.86 5.55 -0.13
C ALA A 134 6.23 6.11 1.14
N LEU A 135 5.37 5.33 1.81
CA LEU A 135 4.67 5.79 3.01
C LEU A 135 5.64 6.11 4.16
N PRO A 136 6.61 5.24 4.54
CA PRO A 136 7.62 5.61 5.52
C PRO A 136 8.47 6.80 5.09
N TYR A 137 8.81 6.89 3.81
CA TYR A 137 9.60 7.99 3.27
C TYR A 137 8.91 9.34 3.46
N PHE A 138 7.62 9.45 3.13
CA PHE A 138 6.87 10.70 3.28
C PHE A 138 6.58 11.09 4.74
N ILE A 139 6.52 10.12 5.64
CA ILE A 139 6.20 10.37 7.06
C ILE A 139 7.44 10.73 7.88
N GLN A 140 8.60 10.17 7.54
CA GLN A 140 9.84 10.37 8.28
C GLN A 140 10.64 11.61 7.85
N ARG A 141 10.44 12.12 6.63
CA ARG A 141 11.08 13.36 6.16
C ARG A 141 10.30 14.60 6.62
#